data_AF-A0A673VPD0-F1
#
_entry.id   AF-A0A673VPD0-F1
#
_cell.length_a   1.000
_cell.length_b   1.000
_cell.length_c   1.000
_cell.angle_alpha   90.00
_cell.angle_beta   90.00
_cell.angle_gamma   90.00
#
_symmetry.space_group_name_H-M   'P 1'
#
loop_
_entity.id
_entity.type
_entity.pdbx_description
1 polymer ?
#
loop_
_entity_poly.entity_id
_entity_poly.type
_entity_poly.pdbx_seq_one_letter_code
_entity_poly.pdbx_strand_id
1 'polypeptide(L)' 'MRPPALSLLFPPLCHRGECRCLCLAMSSHKTFRIKRFLAKKQKQNRPIPQWIRMKTGNKIRYNSKRRHWRRTKLGL' A
#
# COMPACT_ATOMS: atom_id res chain seq x y z
N MET A 1 6.99 -55.12 -25.28
CA MET A 1 6.23 -53.85 -25.26
C MET A 1 6.53 -53.16 -23.93
N ARG A 2 7.58 -52.33 -23.89
CA ARG A 2 8.00 -51.53 -22.72
C ARG A 2 7.26 -50.19 -22.78
N PRO A 3 6.71 -49.67 -21.67
CA PRO A 3 6.12 -48.33 -21.67
C PRO A 3 7.22 -47.27 -21.77
N PRO A 4 7.00 -46.14 -22.48
CA PRO A 4 7.91 -45.00 -22.42
C PRO A 4 7.75 -44.29 -21.08
N ALA A 5 8.82 -44.34 -20.27
CA ALA A 5 9.03 -43.40 -19.19
C ALA A 5 9.30 -42.01 -19.79
N LEU A 6 8.27 -41.20 -19.94
CA LEU A 6 8.44 -39.75 -20.07
C LEU A 6 8.14 -39.13 -18.71
N SER A 7 9.25 -38.95 -17.99
CA SER A 7 9.46 -38.03 -16.89
C SER A 7 8.46 -36.87 -16.86
N LEU A 8 7.65 -36.87 -15.81
CA LEU A 8 6.95 -35.71 -15.28
C LEU A 8 7.97 -34.63 -14.93
N LEU A 9 8.31 -33.75 -15.87
CA LEU A 9 8.87 -32.44 -15.55
C LEU A 9 7.70 -31.47 -15.41
N PHE A 10 6.92 -31.63 -14.35
CA PHE A 10 6.14 -30.50 -13.84
C PHE A 10 7.16 -29.42 -13.49
N PRO A 11 7.17 -28.24 -14.15
CA PRO A 11 7.90 -27.12 -13.59
C PRO A 11 7.38 -26.92 -12.17
N PRO A 12 8.24 -26.65 -11.16
CA PRO A 12 7.71 -26.13 -9.92
C PRO A 12 6.93 -24.88 -10.31
N LEU A 13 5.61 -24.95 -10.17
CA LEU A 13 4.82 -23.77 -9.99
C LEU A 13 5.44 -23.09 -8.77
N CYS A 14 6.36 -22.16 -9.00
CA CYS A 14 6.73 -21.12 -8.05
C CYS A 14 5.48 -20.25 -7.87
N HIS A 15 4.45 -20.84 -7.30
CA HIS A 15 3.27 -20.14 -6.84
C HIS A 15 3.69 -19.44 -5.56
N ARG A 16 3.66 -18.12 -5.67
CA ARG A 16 3.84 -17.12 -4.61
C ARG A 16 5.27 -16.72 -4.37
N GLY A 17 5.63 -15.61 -5.02
CA GLY A 17 6.49 -14.56 -4.45
C GLY A 17 5.93 -13.95 -3.17
N GLU A 18 5.53 -14.79 -2.22
CA GLU A 18 5.39 -14.41 -0.82
C GLU A 18 6.78 -14.57 -0.18
N CYS A 19 7.73 -13.72 -0.56
CA CYS A 19 8.73 -13.28 0.41
C CYS A 19 7.98 -12.47 1.47
N ARG A 20 7.27 -13.16 2.37
CA ARG A 20 6.89 -12.62 3.67
C ARG A 20 8.16 -12.49 4.49
N CYS A 21 9.05 -11.60 4.06
CA CYS A 21 9.91 -10.93 5.01
C CYS A 21 8.97 -10.09 5.87
N LEU A 22 8.51 -10.69 6.97
CA LEU A 22 8.14 -9.97 8.19
C LEU A 22 9.40 -9.30 8.73
N CYS A 23 10.05 -8.46 7.93
CA CYS A 23 10.94 -7.45 8.43
C CYS A 23 10.05 -6.49 9.21
N LEU A 24 9.80 -6.84 10.48
CA LEU A 24 9.53 -5.90 11.54
C LEU A 24 10.78 -5.03 11.68
N ALA A 25 11.09 -4.25 10.63
CA ALA A 25 12.06 -3.18 10.69
C ALA A 25 11.50 -2.25 11.74
N MET A 26 12.03 -2.35 12.96
CA MET A 26 11.59 -1.53 14.09
C MET A 26 11.67 -0.09 13.62
N SER A 27 10.50 0.54 13.48
CA SER A 27 10.47 1.96 13.18
C SER A 27 11.25 2.67 14.27
N SER A 28 12.11 3.62 13.89
CA SER A 28 12.87 4.43 14.85
C SER A 28 12.03 4.87 16.06
N HIS A 29 12.66 4.92 17.24
CA HIS A 29 12.02 5.37 18.48
C HIS A 29 11.57 6.84 18.35
N LYS A 30 10.28 7.04 18.16
CA LYS A 30 9.64 8.36 18.02
C LYS A 30 8.81 8.70 19.25
N THR A 31 8.77 9.99 19.60
CA THR A 31 7.89 10.50 20.66
C THR A 31 6.42 10.32 20.31
N PHE A 32 5.53 10.29 21.31
CA PHE A 32 4.09 10.12 21.10
C PHE A 32 3.47 11.25 20.26
N ARG A 33 3.96 12.49 20.42
CA ARG A 33 3.52 13.64 19.62
C ARG A 33 3.77 13.42 18.13
N ILE A 34 4.96 12.95 17.76
CA ILE A 34 5.32 12.65 16.37
C ILE A 34 4.48 11.48 15.85
N LYS A 35 4.30 10.41 16.63
CA LYS A 35 3.45 9.27 16.25
C LYS A 35 2.01 9.71 15.94
N ARG A 36 1.41 10.57 16.78
CA ARG A 36 0.07 11.14 16.54
C ARG A 36 0.03 11.98 15.27
N PHE A 37 1.04 12.80 15.03
CA PHE A 37 1.13 13.60 13.80
C PHE A 37 1.19 12.70 12.55
N LEU A 38 2.07 11.71 12.55
CA LEU A 38 2.22 10.76 11.44
C LEU A 38 0.91 10.00 11.18
N ALA A 39 0.26 9.51 12.23
CA ALA A 39 -1.04 8.85 12.12
C ALA A 39 -2.12 9.78 11.53
N LYS A 40 -2.17 11.05 11.94
CA LYS A 40 -3.10 12.05 11.38
C LYS A 40 -2.83 12.29 9.89
N LYS A 41 -1.56 12.47 9.51
CA LYS A 41 -1.17 12.67 8.09
C LYS A 41 -1.48 11.46 7.23
N GLN A 42 -1.34 10.25 7.77
CA GLN A 42 -1.74 9.02 7.07
C GLN A 42 -3.26 8.96 6.86
N LYS A 43 -4.05 9.25 7.90
CA LYS A 43 -5.53 9.29 7.82
C LYS A 43 -6.06 10.35 6.84
N GLN A 44 -5.37 11.49 6.72
CA GLN A 44 -5.74 12.56 5.78
C GLN A 44 -5.46 12.20 4.31
N ASN A 45 -4.50 11.32 4.05
CA ASN A 45 -4.03 11.01 2.69
C ASN A 45 -4.92 9.99 1.96
N ARG A 46 -6.22 10.26 1.92
CA ARG A 46 -7.26 9.40 1.32
C ARG A 46 -7.95 10.06 0.12
N PRO A 47 -8.46 9.29 -0.84
CA PRO A 47 -9.30 9.82 -1.92
C PRO A 47 -10.64 10.34 -1.38
N ILE A 48 -11.31 11.17 -2.19
CA ILE A 48 -12.64 11.70 -1.86
C ILE A 48 -13.69 10.59 -2.03
N PRO A 49 -14.62 10.42 -1.07
CA PRO A 49 -15.75 9.49 -1.20
C PRO A 49 -16.65 9.80 -2.40
N GLN A 50 -17.20 8.75 -3.01
CA GLN A 50 -18.01 8.86 -4.23
C GLN A 50 -19.32 9.64 -4.02
N TRP A 51 -20.03 9.45 -2.92
CA TRP A 51 -21.26 10.21 -2.62
C TRP A 51 -21.06 11.72 -2.53
N ILE A 52 -19.87 12.20 -2.16
CA ILE A 52 -19.55 13.64 -2.16
C ILE A 52 -19.49 14.18 -3.59
N ARG A 53 -19.04 13.38 -4.56
CA ARG A 53 -19.02 13.76 -5.98
C ARG A 53 -20.42 13.84 -6.56
N MET A 54 -21.37 13.08 -6.01
CA MET A 54 -22.76 13.08 -6.44
C MET A 54 -23.58 14.23 -5.85
N LYS A 55 -23.07 14.95 -4.84
CA LYS A 55 -23.78 16.09 -4.26
C LYS A 55 -23.92 17.22 -5.29
N THR A 56 -25.15 17.68 -5.49
CA THR A 56 -25.48 18.81 -6.36
C THR A 56 -24.73 20.09 -5.93
N GLY A 57 -24.27 20.88 -6.91
CA GLY A 57 -23.55 22.13 -6.65
C GLY A 57 -22.11 21.97 -6.13
N ASN A 58 -21.58 20.75 -6.04
CA ASN A 58 -20.22 20.52 -5.55
C ASN A 58 -19.15 20.68 -6.67
N LYS A 59 -18.22 21.61 -6.45
CA LYS A 59 -17.07 21.85 -7.35
C LYS A 59 -15.86 20.94 -7.06
N ILE A 60 -15.85 20.25 -5.92
CA ILE A 60 -14.71 19.45 -5.47
C ILE A 60 -14.68 18.09 -6.17
N ARG A 61 -13.67 17.83 -7.02
CA ARG A 61 -13.51 16.57 -7.78
C ARG A 61 -12.43 15.63 -7.24
N TYR A 62 -11.31 16.19 -6.78
CA TYR A 62 -10.17 15.45 -6.23
C TYR A 62 -9.64 16.15 -4.99
N ASN A 63 -8.86 15.42 -4.17
CA ASN A 63 -8.24 15.97 -2.97
C ASN A 63 -6.92 16.66 -3.35
N SER A 64 -6.93 17.98 -3.47
CA SER A 64 -5.75 18.79 -3.80
C SER A 64 -4.63 18.69 -2.75
N LYS A 65 -4.99 18.38 -1.50
CA LYS A 65 -4.03 18.23 -0.38
C LYS A 65 -3.50 16.81 -0.23
N ARG A 66 -3.82 15.90 -1.17
CA ARG A 66 -3.29 14.52 -1.16
C ARG A 66 -1.77 14.56 -1.39
N ARG A 67 -1.03 13.75 -0.63
CA ARG A 67 0.44 13.77 -0.63
C ARG A 67 1.00 12.44 -1.08
N HIS A 68 2.03 12.45 -1.93
CA HIS A 68 2.82 11.24 -2.21
C HIS A 68 4.17 11.31 -1.48
N TRP A 69 4.56 10.22 -0.81
CA TRP A 69 5.73 10.22 0.08
C TRP A 69 7.07 10.41 -0.63
N ARG A 70 7.18 10.02 -1.91
CA ARG A 70 8.37 10.28 -2.71
C ARG A 70 8.47 11.74 -3.16
N ARG A 71 7.33 12.40 -3.45
CA ARG A 71 7.31 13.77 -4.01
C ARG A 71 7.42 14.86 -2.95
N THR A 72 6.67 14.77 -1.85
CA THR A 72 6.60 15.83 -0.84
C THR A 72 6.81 15.27 0.58
N LYS A 73 7.78 15.84 1.30
CA LYS A 73 8.16 15.45 2.67
C LYS A 73 7.30 16.18 3.71
N LEU A 74 7.26 15.63 4.92
CA LEU A 74 6.38 16.11 6.01
C LEU A 74 6.97 17.24 6.86
N GLY A 75 8.28 17.50 6.77
CA GLY A 75 8.97 18.54 7.53
C GLY A 75 8.72 18.39 9.03
N LEU A 76 9.25 17.33 9.62
CA LEU A 76 9.17 17.00 11.04
C LEU A 76 10.55 17.06 11.67
#